data_AF-L1PC32-F1
#
_entry.id   AF-L1PC32-F1
#
_cell.length_a   1.000
_cell.length_b   1.000
_cell.length_c   1.000
_cell.angle_alpha   90.00
_cell.angle_beta   90.00
_cell.angle_gamma   90.00
#
_symmetry.space_group_name_H-M   'P 1'
#
loop_
_entity.id
_entity.type
_entity.pdbx_description
1 polymer ?
#
loop_
_entity_poly.entity_id
_entity_poly.type
_entity_poly.pdbx_seq_one_letter_code
_entity_poly.pdbx_strand_id
1 'polypeptide(L)'
;MRKMLWLGVLGCFLLLTAQCTKVIEERIYTQLPANVILSGDGAPALNLGKVGDYYLDVTNTNLYGAKTAEGWGTPISLKGLPGNDGTNGTNGTNGVTPHIGNNGNWFIGTRDTGI
;
A
#
# COMPACT_ATOMS: atom_id res chain seq x y z
N MET A 1 -33.32 -77.14 10.38
CA MET A 1 -33.50 -75.81 9.77
C MET A 1 -33.30 -74.63 10.73
N ARG A 2 -33.46 -74.80 12.06
CA ARG A 2 -33.33 -73.71 13.05
C ARG A 2 -31.89 -73.27 13.40
N LYS A 3 -30.86 -74.07 13.05
CA LYS A 3 -29.43 -73.77 13.29
C LYS A 3 -28.81 -72.85 12.22
N MET A 4 -29.31 -72.89 10.99
CA MET A 4 -28.85 -71.99 9.90
C MET A 4 -29.43 -70.57 10.03
N LEU A 5 -30.46 -70.38 10.86
CA LEU A 5 -31.06 -69.07 11.14
C LEU A 5 -30.19 -68.24 12.10
N TRP A 6 -29.42 -68.87 13.00
CA TRP A 6 -28.56 -68.16 13.96
C TRP A 6 -27.19 -67.75 13.39
N LEU A 7 -26.67 -68.49 12.40
CA LEU A 7 -25.44 -68.14 11.68
C LEU A 7 -25.62 -66.91 10.77
N GLY A 8 -26.81 -66.74 10.16
CA GLY A 8 -27.11 -65.56 9.34
C GLY A 8 -27.26 -64.26 10.13
N VAL A 9 -27.79 -64.34 11.37
CA VAL A 9 -27.94 -63.17 12.26
C VAL A 9 -26.60 -62.75 12.86
N LEU A 10 -25.71 -63.70 13.17
CA LEU A 10 -24.36 -63.42 13.68
C LEU A 10 -23.44 -62.81 12.60
N GLY A 11 -23.58 -63.25 11.33
CA GLY A 11 -22.83 -62.69 10.21
C GLY A 11 -23.26 -61.27 9.82
N CYS A 12 -24.54 -60.94 9.95
CA CYS A 12 -25.06 -59.61 9.64
C CYS A 12 -24.67 -58.56 10.70
N PHE A 13 -24.42 -58.98 11.94
CA PHE A 13 -23.97 -58.09 13.02
C PHE A 13 -22.50 -57.68 12.92
N LEU A 14 -21.68 -58.47 12.20
CA LEU A 14 -20.25 -58.20 12.01
C LEU A 14 -19.94 -57.27 10.82
N LEU A 15 -20.92 -56.98 9.96
CA LEU A 15 -20.74 -56.12 8.78
C LEU A 15 -21.13 -54.64 9.03
N LEU A 16 -21.54 -54.29 10.26
CA LEU A 16 -22.06 -52.95 10.59
C LEU A 16 -21.01 -51.94 11.12
N THR A 17 -19.74 -52.31 11.23
CA THR A 17 -18.74 -51.48 11.93
C THR A 17 -17.64 -50.90 11.05
N ALA A 18 -17.77 -50.97 9.72
CA ALA A 18 -16.94 -50.17 8.82
C ALA A 18 -17.35 -48.68 8.88
N GLN A 19 -17.19 -48.07 10.04
CA GLN A 19 -17.39 -46.65 10.25
C GLN A 19 -16.18 -45.93 9.67
N CYS A 20 -16.35 -45.33 8.49
CA CYS A 20 -15.36 -44.45 7.89
C CYS A 20 -15.21 -43.22 8.80
N THR A 21 -14.23 -43.24 9.70
CA THR A 21 -13.91 -42.07 10.52
C THR A 21 -13.03 -41.17 9.68
N LYS A 22 -13.63 -40.17 9.03
CA LYS A 22 -12.89 -39.07 8.43
C LYS A 22 -12.21 -38.34 9.59
N VAL A 23 -10.91 -38.54 9.76
CA VAL A 23 -10.09 -37.70 10.64
C VAL A 23 -10.11 -36.31 10.00
N ILE A 24 -10.90 -35.40 10.57
CA ILE A 24 -10.75 -33.99 10.30
C ILE A 24 -9.50 -33.59 11.08
N GLU A 25 -8.36 -33.66 10.41
CA GLU A 25 -7.13 -33.10 10.94
C GLU A 25 -7.32 -31.58 10.93
N GLU A 26 -7.99 -31.06 11.97
CA GLU A 26 -8.02 -29.64 12.25
C GLU A 26 -6.58 -29.26 12.52
N ARG A 27 -5.92 -28.77 11.47
CA ARG A 27 -4.68 -28.04 11.58
C ARG A 27 -4.95 -26.87 12.51
N ILE A 28 -4.71 -27.07 13.79
CA ILE A 28 -4.67 -26.02 14.80
C ILE A 28 -3.48 -25.16 14.41
N TYR A 29 -3.71 -24.20 13.51
CA TYR A 29 -2.86 -23.03 13.48
C TYR A 29 -3.03 -22.40 14.85
N THR A 30 -1.99 -22.46 15.67
CA THR A 30 -1.85 -21.50 16.75
C THR A 30 -1.94 -20.14 16.07
N GLN A 31 -3.11 -19.50 16.18
CA GLN A 31 -3.32 -18.16 15.67
C GLN A 31 -2.47 -17.27 16.57
N LEU A 32 -1.16 -17.17 16.28
CA LEU A 32 -0.33 -16.09 16.81
C LEU A 32 -1.11 -14.83 16.51
N PRO A 33 -1.46 -14.03 17.54
CA PRO A 33 -2.46 -13.00 17.38
C PRO A 33 -2.01 -12.08 16.26
N ALA A 34 -2.83 -11.97 15.20
CA ALA A 34 -2.41 -11.34 13.94
C ALA A 34 -1.74 -9.99 14.18
N ASN A 35 -0.59 -9.78 13.54
CA ASN A 35 0.11 -8.50 13.60
C ASN A 35 -0.69 -7.47 12.81
N VAL A 36 -0.76 -6.25 13.33
CA VAL A 36 -1.49 -5.16 12.71
C VAL A 36 -0.51 -4.09 12.24
N ILE A 37 -0.87 -3.39 11.17
CA ILE A 37 -0.22 -2.14 10.79
C ILE A 37 -1.05 -1.00 11.41
N LEU A 38 -0.48 -0.38 12.42
CA LEU A 38 -1.05 0.80 13.08
C LEU A 38 -0.66 2.06 12.31
N SER A 39 -1.37 3.15 12.52
CA SER A 39 -1.01 4.46 11.97
C SER A 39 -1.38 5.59 12.92
N GLY A 40 -0.72 6.74 12.75
CA GLY A 40 -1.02 7.95 13.50
C GLY A 40 -0.06 9.09 13.17
N ASP A 41 -0.26 10.21 13.87
CA ASP A 41 0.51 11.43 13.66
C ASP A 41 1.81 11.41 14.47
N GLY A 42 2.95 11.42 13.77
CA GLY A 42 4.28 11.42 14.39
C GLY A 42 4.74 10.04 14.83
N ALA A 43 5.81 10.02 15.62
CA ALA A 43 6.42 8.78 16.12
C ALA A 43 5.45 8.01 17.05
N PRO A 44 5.41 6.65 16.97
CA PRO A 44 4.54 5.85 17.80
C PRO A 44 4.94 5.90 19.28
N ALA A 45 3.95 5.92 20.17
CA ALA A 45 4.18 5.79 21.60
C ALA A 45 4.74 4.40 21.96
N LEU A 46 5.61 4.33 22.97
CA LEU A 46 6.25 3.08 23.41
C LEU A 46 5.24 2.02 23.87
N ASN A 47 4.09 2.43 24.41
CA ASN A 47 3.02 1.54 24.86
C ASN A 47 2.00 1.19 23.76
N LEU A 48 2.10 1.76 22.56
CA LEU A 48 1.18 1.50 21.46
C LEU A 48 1.57 0.21 20.73
N GLY A 49 0.61 -0.68 20.48
CA GLY A 49 0.82 -1.94 19.77
C GLY A 49 1.57 -3.00 20.57
N LYS A 50 1.52 -4.24 20.08
CA LYS A 50 2.25 -5.38 20.65
C LYS A 50 3.50 -5.69 19.82
N VAL A 51 4.41 -6.48 20.41
CA VAL A 51 5.59 -7.00 19.69
C VAL A 51 5.14 -7.70 18.40
N GLY A 52 5.73 -7.33 17.27
CA GLY A 52 5.38 -7.82 15.94
C GLY A 52 4.49 -6.90 15.10
N ASP A 53 3.83 -5.91 15.71
CA ASP A 53 3.04 -4.91 14.97
C ASP A 53 3.95 -3.95 14.20
N TYR A 54 3.44 -3.38 13.11
CA TYR A 54 4.09 -2.33 12.34
C TYR A 54 3.40 -1.00 12.58
N TYR A 55 4.06 0.12 12.30
CA TYR A 55 3.46 1.44 12.46
C TYR A 55 3.82 2.40 11.32
N LEU A 56 2.83 3.11 10.81
CA LEU A 56 2.99 4.17 9.81
C LEU A 56 2.74 5.53 10.46
N ASP A 57 3.80 6.33 10.57
CA ASP A 57 3.70 7.75 10.88
C ASP A 57 3.27 8.50 9.62
N VAL A 58 2.03 8.99 9.60
CA VAL A 58 1.46 9.66 8.44
C VAL A 58 1.96 11.10 8.29
N THR A 59 2.38 11.74 9.38
CA THR A 59 2.87 13.12 9.38
C THR A 59 4.26 13.21 8.77
N ASN A 60 5.17 12.31 9.15
CA ASN A 60 6.53 12.29 8.62
C ASN A 60 6.73 11.26 7.49
N THR A 61 5.68 10.48 7.18
CA THR A 61 5.69 9.43 6.14
C THR A 61 6.75 8.37 6.42
N ASN A 62 6.90 8.02 7.70
CA ASN A 62 7.90 7.10 8.20
C ASN A 62 7.24 5.74 8.50
N LEU A 63 7.83 4.66 7.99
CA LEU A 63 7.44 3.29 8.35
C LEU A 63 8.36 2.77 9.45
N TYR A 64 7.76 2.44 10.59
CA TYR A 64 8.42 1.72 11.66
C TYR A 64 8.26 0.21 11.44
N GLY A 65 9.37 -0.51 11.55
CA GLY A 65 9.39 -1.97 11.47
C GLY A 65 8.64 -2.65 12.61
N ALA A 66 8.62 -3.99 12.59
CA ALA A 66 8.00 -4.79 13.62
C ALA A 66 8.48 -4.38 15.02
N LYS A 67 7.54 -4.02 15.91
CA LYS A 67 7.83 -3.64 17.28
C LYS A 67 8.57 -4.78 17.99
N THR A 68 9.62 -4.45 18.72
CA THR A 68 10.37 -5.41 19.56
C THR A 68 10.04 -5.19 21.04
N ALA A 69 10.58 -6.03 21.93
CA ALA A 69 10.51 -5.80 23.36
C ALA A 69 11.19 -4.48 23.80
N GLU A 70 12.13 -3.98 23.00
CA GLU A 70 12.84 -2.71 23.23
C GLU A 70 12.06 -1.49 22.69
N GLY A 71 11.00 -1.73 21.90
CA GLY A 71 10.11 -0.70 21.36
C GLY A 71 10.10 -0.61 19.85
N TRP A 72 9.84 0.59 19.34
CA TRP A 72 9.80 0.90 17.91
C TRP A 72 11.21 1.35 17.49
N GLY A 73 11.90 0.55 16.69
CA GLY A 73 13.27 0.84 16.22
C GLY A 73 13.35 2.05 15.29
N THR A 74 14.49 2.24 14.62
CA THR A 74 14.67 3.34 13.66
C THR A 74 13.73 3.18 12.46
N PRO A 75 12.94 4.20 12.11
CA PRO A 75 12.03 4.12 10.97
C PRO A 75 12.76 4.26 9.64
N ILE A 76 12.07 3.85 8.57
CA ILE A 76 12.44 4.16 7.18
C ILE A 76 11.51 5.25 6.63
N SER A 77 12.08 6.29 6.03
CA SER A 77 11.29 7.32 5.32
C SER A 77 10.77 6.74 4.02
N LEU A 78 9.46 6.85 3.80
CA LEU A 78 8.81 6.49 2.53
C LEU A 78 8.82 7.64 1.52
N LYS A 79 9.25 8.83 1.93
CA LYS A 79 9.48 9.94 1.00
C LYS A 79 10.72 9.65 0.16
N GLY A 80 10.56 9.76 -1.16
CA GLY A 80 11.69 9.78 -2.08
C GLY A 80 12.50 11.07 -1.99
N LEU A 81 13.56 11.14 -2.77
CA LEU A 81 14.29 12.40 -2.97
C LEU A 81 13.34 13.46 -3.55
N PRO A 82 13.54 14.75 -3.22
CA PRO A 82 12.84 15.84 -3.90
C PRO A 82 12.99 15.70 -5.43
N GLY A 83 11.96 16.12 -6.16
CA GLY A 83 12.04 16.22 -7.62
C GLY A 83 13.08 17.25 -8.04
N ASN A 84 13.56 17.15 -9.28
CA ASN A 84 14.41 18.18 -9.86
C ASN A 84 13.62 19.48 -10.04
N ASP A 85 14.32 20.60 -9.92
CA ASP A 85 13.75 21.90 -10.27
C ASP A 85 13.32 21.92 -11.75
N GLY A 86 12.26 22.68 -12.04
CA GLY A 86 11.84 22.93 -13.41
C GLY A 86 12.89 23.72 -14.19
N THR A 87 12.92 23.55 -15.51
CA THR A 87 13.75 24.40 -16.36
C THR A 87 13.17 25.81 -16.43
N ASN A 88 14.04 26.83 -16.48
CA ASN A 88 13.61 28.18 -16.78
C ASN A 88 12.84 28.24 -18.11
N GLY A 89 11.86 29.15 -18.18
CA GLY A 89 11.15 29.44 -19.43
C GLY A 89 12.09 30.06 -20.47
N THR A 90 11.70 29.99 -21.73
CA THR A 90 12.41 30.71 -22.81
C THR A 90 12.24 32.22 -22.64
N ASN A 91 13.28 32.98 -22.96
CA ASN A 91 13.16 34.44 -23.05
C ASN A 91 12.08 34.85 -24.05
N GLY A 92 11.41 35.98 -23.79
CA GLY A 92 10.52 36.58 -24.77
C GLY A 92 11.26 37.07 -26.02
N THR A 93 10.55 37.24 -27.12
CA THR A 93 11.10 37.85 -28.34
C THR A 93 11.29 39.35 -28.13
N ASN A 94 12.30 39.93 -28.80
CA ASN A 94 12.47 41.39 -28.82
C ASN A 94 11.20 42.08 -29.36
N GLY A 95 10.90 43.24 -28.77
CA GLY A 95 9.87 44.13 -29.29
C GLY A 95 10.25 44.73 -30.65
N VAL A 96 9.26 45.30 -31.32
CA VAL A 96 9.45 45.97 -32.61
C VAL A 96 9.80 47.44 -32.37
N THR A 97 10.97 47.89 -32.85
CA THR A 97 11.42 49.28 -32.71
C THR A 97 10.57 50.23 -33.56
N PRO A 98 10.00 51.30 -32.97
CA PRO A 98 9.34 52.36 -33.74
C PRO A 98 10.34 53.15 -34.60
N HIS A 99 9.94 53.56 -35.80
CA HIS A 99 10.73 54.45 -36.66
C HIS A 99 9.84 55.42 -37.44
N ILE A 100 10.43 56.51 -37.94
CA ILE A 100 9.76 57.47 -38.82
C ILE A 100 10.00 57.02 -40.28
N GLY A 101 8.92 56.86 -41.05
CA GLY A 101 8.95 56.45 -42.45
C GLY A 101 9.18 57.62 -43.41
N ASN A 102 9.43 57.32 -44.69
CA ASN A 102 9.68 58.33 -45.73
C ASN A 102 8.49 59.28 -45.98
N ASN A 103 7.27 58.88 -45.62
CA ASN A 103 6.08 59.73 -45.67
C ASN A 103 5.92 60.63 -44.44
N GLY A 104 6.83 60.56 -43.46
CA GLY A 104 6.80 61.34 -42.22
C GLY A 104 6.02 60.70 -41.08
N ASN A 105 5.32 59.58 -41.32
CA ASN A 105 4.51 58.92 -40.30
C ASN A 105 5.34 58.02 -39.38
N TRP A 106 4.82 57.73 -38.19
CA TRP A 106 5.36 56.71 -37.29
C TRP A 106 4.99 55.29 -37.74
N PHE A 107 5.97 54.39 -37.72
CA PHE A 107 5.82 52.97 -38.01
C PHE A 107 6.14 52.12 -36.79
N ILE A 108 5.31 51.10 -36.53
CA ILE A 108 5.63 49.98 -35.62
C ILE A 108 5.89 48.74 -36.48
N GLY A 109 7.16 48.49 -36.74
CA GLY A 109 7.58 47.44 -37.68
C GLY A 109 7.19 47.83 -39.08
N THR A 110 6.39 47.01 -39.77
CA THR A 110 5.90 47.32 -41.12
C THR A 110 4.56 48.06 -41.12
N ARG A 111 3.97 48.36 -39.95
CA ARG A 111 2.65 49.00 -39.86
C ARG A 111 2.79 50.53 -39.73
N ASP A 112 2.28 51.26 -40.72
CA ASP A 112 2.10 52.71 -40.66
C ASP A 112 0.96 53.04 -39.69
N THR A 113 1.16 53.98 -38.76
CA THR A 113 0.15 54.39 -37.78
C THR A 113 -0.72 55.56 -38.25
N GLY A 114 -0.32 56.27 -39.31
CA GLY A 114 -1.04 57.45 -39.82
C GLY A 114 -0.89 58.72 -38.97
N ILE A 115 0.03 58.72 -38.00
CA ILE A 115 0.38 59.86 -37.13
C ILE A 115 1.78 60.34 -37.46
#